data_AF-A0A2G6PC25-F1
#
_entry.id   AF-A0A2G6PC25-F1
#
_cell.length_a   1.000
_cell.length_b   1.000
_cell.length_c   1.000
_cell.angle_alpha   90.00
_cell.angle_beta   90.00
_cell.angle_gamma   90.00
#
_symmetry.space_group_name_H-M   'P 1'
#
loop_
_entity.id
_entity.type
_entity.pdbx_description
1 polymer ?
#
loop_
_entity_poly.entity_id
_entity_poly.type
_entity_poly.pdbx_seq_one_letter_code
_entity_poly.pdbx_strand_id
1 'polypeptide(L)'
;MVQAITGIPWYYRMFGYEMTVDLDVHRQYRLSRTPEKKKAEEELFQIRPASTADIPFIQPLYEAQQSQSMISRVRDETLWRYEMETAHRESVYSRQMYVIETVPAQDSEKSTTAKPVAYVEYKRFFQTFSVREMRVIPGCSWRAVGLFLLRYFQREGDRLSETLPKPVESVTFHLGDGHPLFEALPRELKQNRSGYAWYIRVPDLPGFIQHIKPVLEMRLAHSVMAGHTGTIRLNIYTSNMTLVFEEGKLKAVGTFTPKRLGGGDAAFPDLTFLQLLFGYRSFAELDYAFADCYANDETAVLLPILFPKRYSDVTPLG
;
A
#
# COMPACT_ATOMS: atom_id res chain seq x y z
N MET A 1 7.70 7.72 17.90
CA MET A 1 7.72 6.24 18.07
C MET A 1 8.34 5.54 16.87
N VAL A 2 8.04 5.96 15.64
CA VAL A 2 8.64 5.42 14.41
C VAL A 2 9.28 6.55 13.61
N GLN A 3 10.42 6.29 12.97
CA GLN A 3 11.11 7.22 12.07
C GLN A 3 11.20 6.57 10.68
N ALA A 4 10.94 7.34 9.63
CA ALA A 4 10.97 6.87 8.24
C ALA A 4 11.85 7.78 7.38
N ILE A 5 12.70 7.19 6.55
CA ILE A 5 13.59 7.92 5.64
C ILE A 5 13.76 7.19 4.31
N THR A 6 13.88 7.96 3.23
CA THR A 6 14.43 7.50 1.95
C THR A 6 15.90 7.90 1.90
N GLY A 7 16.79 7.02 1.43
CA GLY A 7 18.20 7.37 1.49
C GLY A 7 19.15 6.38 0.86
N ILE A 8 20.43 6.68 1.04
CA ILE A 8 21.57 5.93 0.53
C ILE A 8 21.44 4.45 0.95
N PRO A 9 21.48 3.51 -0.03
CA PRO A 9 21.42 2.10 0.26
C PRO A 9 22.44 1.68 1.32
N TRP A 10 22.03 0.79 2.21
CA TRP A 10 22.77 0.21 3.33
C TRP A 10 23.14 1.19 4.47
N TYR A 11 23.50 2.45 4.18
CA TYR A 11 24.05 3.40 5.14
C TYR A 11 23.23 3.53 6.44
N TYR A 12 21.91 3.63 6.33
CA TYR A 12 21.04 3.84 7.50
C TYR A 12 20.90 2.62 8.41
N ARG A 13 21.25 1.42 7.94
CA ARG A 13 21.23 0.20 8.76
C ARG A 13 22.19 0.29 9.95
N MET A 14 23.30 1.01 9.79
CA MET A 14 24.25 1.29 10.87
C MET A 14 23.64 2.09 12.03
N PHE A 15 22.49 2.75 11.81
CA PHE A 15 21.81 3.59 12.80
C PHE A 15 20.47 2.99 13.26
N GLY A 16 20.29 1.68 13.09
CA GLY A 16 19.11 0.97 13.56
C GLY A 16 17.88 1.07 12.65
N TYR A 17 18.08 1.36 11.37
CA TYR A 17 17.01 1.33 10.36
C TYR A 17 16.97 0.00 9.61
N GLU A 18 15.78 -0.43 9.22
CA GLU A 18 15.57 -1.57 8.31
C GLU A 18 14.57 -1.19 7.20
N MET A 19 14.71 -1.81 6.03
CA MET A 19 13.80 -1.69 4.90
C MET A 19 12.52 -2.49 5.12
N THR A 20 11.41 -1.82 5.42
CA THR A 20 10.21 -2.49 5.95
C THR A 20 8.88 -1.95 5.44
N VAL A 21 8.87 -1.02 4.47
CA VAL A 21 7.64 -0.50 3.86
C VAL A 21 7.93 -0.21 2.39
N ASP A 22 7.04 -0.61 1.49
CA ASP A 22 7.18 -0.32 0.06
C ASP A 22 7.28 1.19 -0.20
N LEU A 23 8.31 1.62 -0.95
CA LEU A 23 8.48 3.00 -1.40
C LEU A 23 8.17 3.15 -2.89
N ASP A 24 8.68 2.24 -3.71
CA ASP A 24 8.60 2.37 -5.17
C ASP A 24 8.24 1.05 -5.84
N VAL A 25 7.20 0.40 -5.34
CA VAL A 25 6.59 -0.72 -6.06
C VAL A 25 5.65 -0.15 -7.11
N HIS A 26 6.02 -0.35 -8.37
CA HIS A 26 5.21 0.07 -9.50
C HIS A 26 5.13 -0.99 -10.59
N ARG A 27 4.04 -0.94 -11.37
CA ARG A 27 3.90 -1.71 -12.60
C ARG A 27 3.68 -0.76 -13.77
N GLN A 28 4.28 -1.10 -14.91
CA GLN A 28 4.33 -0.21 -16.06
C GLN A 28 3.61 -0.84 -17.26
N TYR A 29 2.75 -0.06 -17.88
CA TYR A 29 2.14 -0.34 -19.18
C TYR A 29 2.82 0.49 -20.26
N ARG A 30 3.27 -0.14 -21.36
CA ARG A 30 3.88 0.58 -22.49
C ARG A 30 2.84 0.91 -23.54
N LEU A 31 2.69 2.21 -23.85
CA LEU A 31 1.73 2.70 -24.84
C LEU A 31 2.15 2.31 -26.27
N SER A 32 3.46 2.29 -26.56
CA SER A 32 4.00 2.01 -27.90
C SER A 32 4.02 0.54 -28.33
N ARG A 33 3.89 -0.41 -27.39
CA ARG A 33 4.05 -1.86 -27.67
C ARG A 33 2.75 -2.65 -27.73
N THR A 34 1.61 -1.99 -27.75
CA THR A 34 0.31 -2.68 -27.77
C THR A 34 -0.06 -2.99 -29.22
N PRO A 35 0.05 -4.24 -29.70
CA PRO A 35 0.04 -4.55 -31.14
C PRO A 35 -1.31 -4.28 -31.82
N GLU A 36 -2.39 -4.18 -31.04
CA GLU A 36 -3.70 -3.76 -31.51
C GLU A 36 -4.34 -2.87 -30.46
N LYS A 37 -4.66 -1.62 -30.82
CA LYS A 37 -5.53 -0.75 -30.03
C LYS A 37 -6.91 -1.38 -30.04
N LYS A 38 -7.18 -2.34 -29.16
CA LYS A 38 -8.53 -2.91 -28.97
C LYS A 38 -9.45 -1.77 -28.56
N LYS A 39 -10.18 -1.23 -29.53
CA LYS A 39 -11.30 -0.32 -29.25
C LYS A 39 -12.30 -1.13 -28.44
N ALA A 40 -12.82 -0.54 -27.37
CA ALA A 40 -14.01 -1.09 -26.76
C ALA A 40 -15.14 -1.01 -27.79
N GLU A 41 -16.00 -2.02 -27.83
CA GLU A 41 -17.21 -1.99 -28.66
C GLU A 41 -18.10 -0.81 -28.24
N GLU A 42 -18.12 -0.50 -26.94
CA GLU A 42 -18.75 0.68 -26.36
C GLU A 42 -17.92 1.17 -25.14
N GLU A 43 -17.73 2.49 -25.01
CA GLU A 43 -17.00 3.06 -23.88
C GLU A 43 -17.97 3.40 -22.73
N LEU A 44 -17.92 2.59 -21.66
CA LEU A 44 -18.85 2.67 -20.54
C LEU A 44 -18.52 3.77 -19.52
N PHE A 45 -17.33 4.36 -19.64
CA PHE A 45 -16.82 5.33 -18.67
C PHE A 45 -16.30 6.60 -19.34
N GLN A 46 -16.39 7.69 -18.59
CA GLN A 46 -15.74 8.97 -18.89
C GLN A 46 -14.91 9.42 -17.68
N ILE A 47 -13.96 10.33 -17.91
CA ILE A 47 -13.09 10.86 -16.87
C ILE A 47 -13.07 12.38 -16.94
N ARG A 48 -13.13 13.04 -15.78
CA ARG A 48 -13.07 14.50 -15.66
C ARG A 48 -12.18 14.91 -14.47
N PRO A 49 -11.61 16.12 -14.47
CA PRO A 49 -10.96 16.66 -13.28
C PRO A 49 -11.90 16.64 -12.06
N ALA A 50 -11.35 16.29 -10.90
CA ALA A 50 -12.05 16.38 -9.63
C ALA A 50 -12.05 17.83 -9.13
N SER A 51 -13.07 18.17 -8.36
CA SER A 51 -13.22 19.44 -7.65
C SER A 51 -13.42 19.17 -6.16
N THR A 52 -13.39 20.21 -5.33
CA THR A 52 -13.70 20.06 -3.89
C THR A 52 -15.13 19.61 -3.61
N ALA A 53 -16.05 19.75 -4.57
CA ALA A 53 -17.39 19.17 -4.50
C ALA A 53 -17.37 17.62 -4.55
N ASP A 54 -16.28 17.00 -5.04
CA ASP A 54 -16.12 15.55 -5.10
C ASP A 54 -15.52 14.96 -3.81
N ILE A 55 -15.11 15.78 -2.83
CA ILE A 55 -14.54 15.29 -1.55
C ILE A 55 -15.46 14.30 -0.83
N PRO A 56 -16.78 14.54 -0.70
CA PRO A 56 -17.69 13.58 -0.07
C PRO A 56 -17.75 12.21 -0.77
N PHE A 57 -17.36 12.13 -2.04
CA PHE A 57 -17.23 10.87 -2.78
C PHE A 57 -15.82 10.25 -2.62
N ILE A 58 -14.78 11.06 -2.74
CA ILE A 58 -13.38 10.61 -2.75
C ILE A 58 -12.92 10.16 -1.37
N GLN A 59 -13.21 10.94 -0.33
CA GLN A 59 -12.68 10.72 1.02
C GLN A 59 -13.14 9.37 1.62
N PRO A 60 -14.44 9.01 1.61
CA PRO A 60 -14.87 7.72 2.14
C PRO A 60 -14.25 6.54 1.38
N LEU A 61 -14.02 6.71 0.08
CA LEU A 61 -13.43 5.67 -0.76
C LEU A 61 -11.93 5.49 -0.47
N TYR A 62 -11.21 6.58 -0.17
CA TYR A 62 -9.85 6.54 0.34
C TYR A 62 -9.78 5.84 1.71
N GLU A 63 -10.64 6.24 2.66
CA GLU A 63 -10.72 5.68 4.02
C GLU A 63 -11.04 4.18 4.03
N ALA A 64 -11.93 3.72 3.14
CA ALA A 64 -12.23 2.30 3.00
C ALA A 64 -10.97 1.48 2.66
N GLN A 65 -10.11 1.98 1.76
CA GLN A 65 -8.85 1.31 1.44
C GLN A 65 -7.78 1.45 2.54
N GLN A 66 -7.77 2.57 3.29
CA GLN A 66 -6.88 2.70 4.44
C GLN A 66 -7.12 1.61 5.48
N SER A 67 -8.40 1.26 5.74
CA SER A 67 -8.75 0.16 6.65
C SER A 67 -8.16 -1.19 6.19
N GLN A 68 -7.87 -1.29 4.90
CA GLN A 68 -7.27 -2.46 4.24
C GLN A 68 -5.74 -2.46 4.19
N SER A 69 -5.10 -1.39 4.63
CA SER A 69 -3.64 -1.22 4.58
C SER A 69 -2.98 -1.49 5.95
N MET A 70 -1.69 -1.78 5.97
CA MET A 70 -0.92 -1.95 7.21
C MET A 70 -0.58 -0.57 7.80
N ILE A 71 0.01 0.29 6.99
CA ILE A 71 0.24 1.70 7.30
C ILE A 71 -0.53 2.51 6.28
N SER A 72 -1.20 3.57 6.71
CA SER A 72 -1.82 4.55 5.81
C SER A 72 -1.58 5.96 6.30
N ARG A 73 -1.67 6.93 5.38
CA ARG A 73 -1.71 8.34 5.74
C ARG A 73 -3.14 8.78 6.00
N VAL A 74 -3.41 9.32 7.19
CA VAL A 74 -4.68 9.98 7.49
C VAL A 74 -4.76 11.31 6.72
N ARG A 75 -5.90 11.55 6.07
CA ARG A 75 -6.19 12.78 5.33
C ARG A 75 -7.59 13.26 5.73
N ASP A 76 -7.64 14.38 6.44
CA ASP A 76 -8.90 15.04 6.78
C ASP A 76 -9.37 15.96 5.63
N GLU A 77 -10.56 16.54 5.78
CA GLU A 77 -11.14 17.44 4.76
C GLU A 77 -10.22 18.64 4.47
N THR A 78 -9.56 19.18 5.49
CA THR A 78 -8.63 20.32 5.33
C THR A 78 -7.46 19.96 4.44
N LEU A 79 -6.85 18.78 4.63
CA LEU A 79 -5.78 18.29 3.77
C LEU A 79 -6.26 17.97 2.35
N TRP A 80 -7.47 17.42 2.18
CA TRP A 80 -8.06 17.22 0.86
C TRP A 80 -8.21 18.54 0.10
N ARG A 81 -8.78 19.57 0.75
CA ARG A 81 -8.94 20.90 0.15
C ARG A 81 -7.59 21.53 -0.20
N TYR A 82 -6.62 21.40 0.70
CA TYR A 82 -5.25 21.88 0.44
C TYR A 82 -4.64 21.23 -0.81
N GLU A 83 -4.69 19.90 -0.92
CA GLU A 83 -4.12 19.17 -2.05
C GLU A 83 -4.84 19.46 -3.38
N MET A 84 -6.15 19.75 -3.35
CA MET A 84 -6.95 20.03 -4.55
C MET A 84 -6.86 21.49 -5.03
N GLU A 85 -6.80 22.47 -4.11
CA GLU A 85 -6.94 23.89 -4.45
C GLU A 85 -5.71 24.73 -4.12
N THR A 86 -4.99 24.42 -3.05
CA THR A 86 -3.93 25.29 -2.51
C THR A 86 -2.54 24.92 -3.02
N ALA A 87 -2.26 23.62 -3.20
CA ALA A 87 -0.97 23.16 -3.68
C ALA A 87 -0.63 23.78 -5.05
N HIS A 88 0.60 24.29 -5.19
CA HIS A 88 1.03 24.94 -6.43
C HIS A 88 0.93 23.96 -7.61
N ARG A 89 0.13 24.27 -8.64
CA ARG A 89 -0.20 23.33 -9.72
C ARG A 89 1.02 22.81 -10.49
N GLU A 90 2.07 23.61 -10.58
CA GLU A 90 3.33 23.24 -11.25
C GLU A 90 4.32 22.53 -10.33
N SER A 91 4.05 22.44 -9.03
CA SER A 91 4.86 21.63 -8.12
C SER A 91 4.91 20.18 -8.60
N VAL A 92 6.09 19.57 -8.54
CA VAL A 92 6.23 18.11 -8.78
C VAL A 92 5.42 17.30 -7.76
N TYR A 93 5.14 17.87 -6.59
CA TYR A 93 4.38 17.22 -5.53
C TYR A 93 2.87 17.39 -5.68
N SER A 94 2.38 18.45 -6.35
CA SER A 94 0.93 18.68 -6.40
C SER A 94 0.21 17.52 -7.06
N ARG A 95 -1.06 17.35 -6.69
CA ARG A 95 -1.84 16.17 -7.03
C ARG A 95 -2.92 16.56 -8.02
N GLN A 96 -3.06 15.78 -9.07
CA GLN A 96 -4.08 16.00 -10.10
C GLN A 96 -5.08 14.85 -10.00
N MET A 97 -6.21 15.15 -9.38
CA MET A 97 -7.26 14.19 -9.11
C MET A 97 -8.32 14.26 -10.20
N TYR A 98 -8.83 13.09 -10.57
CA TYR A 98 -9.84 12.92 -11.59
C TYR A 98 -10.91 11.95 -11.09
N VAL A 99 -12.16 12.20 -11.46
CA VAL A 99 -13.29 11.31 -11.20
C VAL A 99 -13.60 10.54 -12.48
N ILE A 100 -13.82 9.24 -12.33
CA ILE A 100 -14.30 8.36 -13.39
C ILE A 100 -15.79 8.11 -13.15
N GLU A 101 -16.59 8.38 -14.18
CA GLU A 101 -18.04 8.29 -14.14
C GLU A 101 -18.56 7.33 -15.21
N THR A 102 -19.75 6.78 -14.99
CA THR A 102 -20.49 6.05 -16.02
C THR A 102 -20.94 6.99 -17.13
N VAL A 103 -20.92 6.49 -18.37
CA VAL A 103 -21.58 7.14 -19.49
C VAL A 103 -23.07 6.76 -19.44
N PRO A 104 -24.01 7.74 -19.40
CA PRO A 104 -25.43 7.44 -19.45
C PRO A 104 -25.78 6.73 -20.76
N ALA A 105 -26.53 5.62 -20.68
CA ALA A 105 -27.02 4.93 -21.86
C ALA A 105 -27.99 5.84 -22.63
N GLN A 106 -27.80 6.00 -23.94
CA GLN A 106 -28.64 6.86 -24.77
C GLN A 106 -30.11 6.37 -24.85
N ASP A 107 -30.35 5.08 -24.59
CA ASP A 107 -31.65 4.42 -24.82
C ASP A 107 -32.39 3.96 -23.55
N SER A 108 -31.95 4.34 -22.34
CA SER A 108 -32.61 3.89 -21.11
C SER A 108 -33.32 5.02 -20.36
N GLU A 109 -34.65 4.88 -20.17
CA GLU A 109 -35.49 5.80 -19.37
C GLU A 109 -35.09 5.89 -17.88
N LYS A 110 -34.09 5.13 -17.41
CA LYS A 110 -33.85 4.91 -15.98
C LYS A 110 -32.63 5.59 -15.35
N SER A 111 -31.76 6.28 -16.10
CA SER A 111 -30.73 7.15 -15.49
C SER A 111 -30.02 8.01 -16.54
N THR A 112 -30.37 9.29 -16.63
CA THR A 112 -29.70 10.27 -17.52
C THR A 112 -28.44 10.90 -16.91
N THR A 113 -28.17 10.64 -15.62
CA THR A 113 -27.05 11.24 -14.90
C THR A 113 -25.84 10.32 -14.82
N ALA A 114 -24.68 10.87 -15.19
CA ALA A 114 -23.39 10.21 -14.99
C ALA A 114 -23.16 9.98 -13.49
N LYS A 115 -22.78 8.76 -13.11
CA LYS A 115 -22.53 8.40 -11.71
C LYS A 115 -21.04 8.16 -11.49
N PRO A 116 -20.42 8.77 -10.46
CA PRO A 116 -19.02 8.53 -10.13
C PRO A 116 -18.84 7.10 -9.61
N VAL A 117 -17.85 6.40 -10.17
CA VAL A 117 -17.55 4.99 -9.86
C VAL A 117 -16.11 4.77 -9.43
N ALA A 118 -15.23 5.74 -9.69
CA ALA A 118 -13.84 5.69 -9.29
C ALA A 118 -13.26 7.10 -9.16
N TYR A 119 -12.12 7.21 -8.49
CA TYR A 119 -11.23 8.34 -8.70
C TYR A 119 -9.81 7.85 -8.95
N VAL A 120 -9.03 8.67 -9.64
CA VAL A 120 -7.63 8.42 -9.95
C VAL A 120 -6.84 9.70 -9.76
N GLU A 121 -5.66 9.59 -9.17
CA GLU A 121 -4.67 10.65 -9.14
C GLU A 121 -3.55 10.26 -10.11
N TYR A 122 -3.28 11.13 -11.07
CA TYR A 122 -2.13 10.94 -11.94
C TYR A 122 -1.56 12.26 -12.41
N LYS A 123 -0.26 12.26 -12.70
CA LYS A 123 0.43 13.37 -13.38
C LYS A 123 1.28 12.85 -14.51
N ARG A 124 1.51 13.69 -15.52
CA ARG A 124 2.58 13.43 -16.48
C ARG A 124 3.92 13.85 -15.88
N PHE A 125 4.86 12.91 -15.87
CA PHE A 125 6.25 13.17 -15.52
C PHE A 125 7.14 12.69 -16.67
N PHE A 126 7.80 13.63 -17.34
CA PHE A 126 8.53 13.37 -18.60
C PHE A 126 7.68 12.60 -19.63
N GLN A 127 8.10 11.39 -19.99
CA GLN A 127 7.48 10.52 -21.00
C GLN A 127 6.56 9.45 -20.40
N THR A 128 6.13 9.61 -19.14
CA THR A 128 5.19 8.69 -18.51
C THR A 128 4.04 9.43 -17.83
N PHE A 129 2.86 8.82 -17.83
CA PHE A 129 1.83 9.12 -16.85
C PHE A 129 2.15 8.35 -15.57
N SER A 130 2.25 9.03 -14.44
CA SER A 130 2.45 8.45 -13.11
C SER A 130 1.14 8.47 -12.36
N VAL A 131 0.51 7.30 -12.24
CA VAL A 131 -0.69 7.08 -11.43
C VAL A 131 -0.23 6.75 -10.02
N ARG A 132 -0.55 7.59 -9.03
CA ARG A 132 -0.10 7.42 -7.64
C ARG A 132 -1.24 7.09 -6.69
N GLU A 133 -2.48 7.21 -7.13
CA GLU A 133 -3.65 6.84 -6.36
C GLU A 133 -4.78 6.40 -7.30
N MET A 134 -5.53 5.38 -6.90
CA MET A 134 -6.70 4.94 -7.65
C MET A 134 -7.63 4.18 -6.72
N ARG A 135 -8.91 4.52 -6.72
CA ARG A 135 -9.93 3.77 -5.98
C ARG A 135 -11.16 3.55 -6.83
N VAL A 136 -11.80 2.40 -6.67
CA VAL A 136 -13.03 2.00 -7.35
C VAL A 136 -14.08 1.64 -6.30
N ILE A 137 -15.32 2.09 -6.48
CA ILE A 137 -16.41 1.78 -5.55
C ILE A 137 -16.67 0.27 -5.46
N PRO A 138 -17.14 -0.25 -4.31
CA PRO A 138 -17.63 -1.62 -4.22
C PRO A 138 -18.71 -1.89 -5.27
N GLY A 139 -18.65 -3.08 -5.89
CA GLY A 139 -19.59 -3.49 -6.94
C GLY A 139 -19.23 -3.01 -8.35
N CYS A 140 -18.24 -2.11 -8.52
CA CYS A 140 -17.72 -1.75 -9.85
C CYS A 140 -16.47 -2.58 -10.18
N SER A 141 -16.34 -3.00 -11.45
CA SER A 141 -15.24 -3.87 -11.88
C SER A 141 -13.92 -3.11 -11.99
N TRP A 142 -12.94 -3.46 -11.15
CA TRP A 142 -11.56 -2.99 -11.27
C TRP A 142 -10.98 -3.22 -12.66
N ARG A 143 -11.30 -4.35 -13.31
CA ARG A 143 -10.83 -4.66 -14.66
C ARG A 143 -11.43 -3.72 -15.69
N ALA A 144 -12.73 -3.44 -15.61
CA ALA A 144 -13.41 -2.55 -16.55
C ALA A 144 -12.85 -1.12 -16.45
N VAL A 145 -12.74 -0.58 -15.23
CA VAL A 145 -12.16 0.75 -14.98
C VAL A 145 -10.67 0.80 -15.38
N GLY A 146 -9.90 -0.24 -15.05
CA GLY A 146 -8.49 -0.33 -15.39
C GLY A 146 -8.25 -0.36 -16.91
N LEU A 147 -9.01 -1.16 -17.66
CA LEU A 147 -8.92 -1.20 -19.13
C LEU A 147 -9.35 0.14 -19.76
N PHE A 148 -10.38 0.80 -19.21
CA PHE A 148 -10.74 2.16 -19.60
C PHE A 148 -9.59 3.14 -19.41
N LEU A 149 -8.92 3.11 -18.25
CA LEU A 149 -7.77 3.99 -17.99
C LEU A 149 -6.61 3.73 -18.96
N LEU A 150 -6.30 2.48 -19.30
CA LEU A 150 -5.27 2.18 -20.30
C LEU A 150 -5.61 2.78 -21.67
N ARG A 151 -6.87 2.68 -22.11
CA ARG A 151 -7.35 3.31 -23.36
C ARG A 151 -7.34 4.84 -23.26
N TYR A 152 -7.72 5.40 -22.12
CA TYR A 152 -7.68 6.82 -21.86
C TYR A 152 -6.25 7.37 -21.99
N PHE A 153 -5.28 6.76 -21.31
CA PHE A 153 -3.88 7.18 -21.40
C PHE A 153 -3.27 6.98 -22.77
N GLN A 154 -3.73 5.97 -23.54
CA GLN A 154 -3.32 5.83 -24.94
C GLN A 154 -3.78 7.03 -25.77
N ARG A 155 -5.06 7.41 -25.68
CA ARG A 155 -5.61 8.57 -26.40
C ARG A 155 -4.92 9.87 -25.97
N GLU A 156 -4.70 10.03 -24.68
CA GLU A 156 -4.04 11.22 -24.14
C GLU A 156 -2.56 11.29 -24.53
N GLY A 157 -1.86 10.14 -24.57
CA GLY A 157 -0.50 10.05 -25.07
C GLY A 157 -0.40 10.38 -26.56
N ASP A 158 -1.34 9.88 -27.37
CA ASP A 158 -1.44 10.20 -28.80
C ASP A 158 -1.65 11.71 -29.00
N ARG A 159 -2.61 12.32 -28.27
CA ARG A 159 -2.90 13.76 -28.30
C ARG A 159 -1.70 14.63 -27.91
N LEU A 160 -0.98 14.25 -26.86
CA LEU A 160 0.18 15.01 -26.39
C LEU A 160 1.40 14.87 -27.32
N SER A 161 1.49 13.78 -28.08
CA SER A 161 2.61 13.55 -29.00
C SER A 161 2.64 14.56 -30.16
N GLU A 162 1.54 15.25 -30.43
CA GLU A 162 1.46 16.33 -31.42
C GLU A 162 2.17 17.61 -30.96
N THR A 163 2.33 17.81 -29.65
CA THR A 163 2.83 19.07 -29.05
C THR A 163 4.13 18.90 -28.28
N LEU A 164 4.42 17.69 -27.78
CA LEU A 164 5.63 17.42 -27.00
C LEU A 164 6.81 17.04 -27.89
N PRO A 165 8.04 17.46 -27.54
CA PRO A 165 9.24 17.10 -28.30
C PRO A 165 9.57 15.60 -28.22
N LYS A 166 9.06 14.92 -27.19
CA LYS A 166 9.20 13.48 -27.00
C LYS A 166 7.83 12.89 -26.66
N PRO A 167 7.43 11.77 -27.29
CA PRO A 167 6.14 11.15 -27.02
C PRO A 167 6.10 10.57 -25.60
N VAL A 168 4.89 10.42 -25.08
CA VAL A 168 4.64 9.66 -23.86
C VAL A 168 4.68 8.17 -24.20
N GLU A 169 5.55 7.43 -23.53
CA GLU A 169 5.85 6.03 -23.86
C GLU A 169 5.12 5.03 -22.96
N SER A 170 4.71 5.47 -21.77
CA SER A 170 4.16 4.57 -20.76
C SER A 170 3.17 5.20 -19.78
N VAL A 171 2.52 4.32 -19.04
CA VAL A 171 1.82 4.61 -17.78
C VAL A 171 2.49 3.78 -16.70
N THR A 172 2.87 4.42 -15.60
CA THR A 172 3.46 3.78 -14.41
C THR A 172 2.48 3.91 -13.25
N PHE A 173 2.09 2.78 -12.68
CA PHE A 173 1.15 2.68 -11.56
C PHE A 173 1.95 2.46 -10.27
N HIS A 174 2.11 3.50 -9.46
CA HIS A 174 2.77 3.51 -8.16
C HIS A 174 1.74 3.26 -7.05
N LEU A 175 1.18 2.04 -7.02
CA LEU A 175 0.01 1.72 -6.19
C LEU A 175 0.30 0.71 -5.06
N GLY A 176 1.54 0.20 -4.96
CA GLY A 176 1.93 -0.87 -4.01
C GLY A 176 1.62 -2.28 -4.52
N ASP A 177 2.42 -3.29 -4.14
CA ASP A 177 2.37 -4.62 -4.79
C ASP A 177 1.00 -5.33 -4.63
N GLY A 178 0.30 -5.06 -3.53
CA GLY A 178 -1.00 -5.65 -3.19
C GLY A 178 -2.21 -4.90 -3.76
N HIS A 179 -2.02 -3.94 -4.69
CA HIS A 179 -3.15 -3.16 -5.18
C HIS A 179 -4.10 -3.99 -6.07
N PRO A 180 -5.44 -3.95 -5.88
CA PRO A 180 -6.41 -4.77 -6.63
C PRO A 180 -6.34 -4.64 -8.16
N LEU A 181 -5.89 -3.48 -8.65
CA LEU A 181 -5.67 -3.25 -10.08
C LEU A 181 -4.73 -4.29 -10.72
N PHE A 182 -3.71 -4.74 -9.97
CA PHE A 182 -2.70 -5.66 -10.46
C PHE A 182 -3.22 -7.10 -10.58
N GLU A 183 -4.17 -7.48 -9.73
CA GLU A 183 -4.95 -8.72 -9.88
C GLU A 183 -5.96 -8.64 -11.02
N ALA A 184 -6.52 -7.45 -11.26
CA ALA A 184 -7.49 -7.21 -12.32
C ALA A 184 -6.87 -7.18 -13.74
N LEU A 185 -5.58 -6.82 -13.85
CA LEU A 185 -4.84 -6.64 -15.11
C LEU A 185 -3.49 -7.38 -15.13
N PRO A 186 -3.43 -8.70 -14.85
CA PRO A 186 -2.16 -9.40 -14.64
C PRO A 186 -1.33 -9.55 -15.92
N ARG A 187 -1.98 -9.48 -17.10
CA ARG A 187 -1.29 -9.59 -18.41
C ARG A 187 -0.77 -8.24 -18.88
N GLU A 188 -1.55 -7.20 -18.63
CA GLU A 188 -1.28 -5.83 -19.04
C GLU A 188 -0.25 -5.16 -18.09
N LEU A 189 -0.34 -5.43 -16.79
CA LEU A 189 0.51 -4.86 -15.73
C LEU A 189 1.41 -5.94 -15.13
N LYS A 190 2.42 -6.36 -15.90
CA LYS A 190 3.45 -7.29 -15.41
C LYS A 190 4.36 -6.62 -14.40
N GLN A 191 4.78 -7.37 -13.38
CA GLN A 191 5.77 -6.93 -12.42
C GLN A 191 7.13 -6.87 -13.11
N ASN A 192 7.72 -5.68 -13.21
CA ASN A 192 8.98 -5.48 -13.92
C ASN A 192 10.20 -5.50 -12.97
N ARG A 193 10.05 -5.10 -11.70
CA ARG A 193 11.06 -5.19 -10.63
C ARG A 193 10.41 -5.17 -9.24
N SER A 194 11.09 -5.75 -8.25
CA SER A 194 10.81 -5.49 -6.84
C SER A 194 11.11 -4.02 -6.54
N GLY A 195 10.16 -3.32 -5.91
CA GLY A 195 10.33 -1.91 -5.55
C GLY A 195 11.38 -1.69 -4.47
N TYR A 196 11.83 -0.44 -4.35
CA TYR A 196 12.63 -0.02 -3.18
C TYR A 196 11.72 0.09 -1.95
N ALA A 197 12.33 0.14 -0.76
CA ALA A 197 11.61 0.23 0.50
C ALA A 197 12.11 1.41 1.36
N TRP A 198 11.22 1.97 2.17
CA TRP A 198 11.55 2.93 3.21
C TRP A 198 12.41 2.30 4.28
N TYR A 199 13.42 3.05 4.73
CA TYR A 199 14.12 2.75 5.97
C TYR A 199 13.26 3.19 7.15
N ILE A 200 12.88 2.24 8.00
CA ILE A 200 12.13 2.47 9.21
C ILE A 200 12.99 2.12 10.43
N ARG A 201 12.95 2.99 11.43
CA ARG A 201 13.56 2.78 12.74
C ARG A 201 12.50 2.88 13.83
N VAL A 202 12.57 1.97 14.79
CA VAL A 202 11.74 1.97 16.00
C VAL A 202 12.67 2.08 17.21
N PRO A 203 12.94 3.30 17.72
CA PRO A 203 13.91 3.49 18.80
C PRO A 203 13.51 2.81 20.12
N ASP A 204 12.20 2.71 20.38
CA ASP A 204 11.61 2.03 21.54
C ASP A 204 10.61 0.99 21.04
N LEU A 205 11.10 -0.21 20.75
CA LEU A 205 10.28 -1.30 20.23
C LEU A 205 9.23 -1.76 21.25
N PRO A 206 9.54 -2.00 22.54
CA PRO A 206 8.52 -2.33 23.54
C PRO A 206 7.42 -1.27 23.65
N GLY A 207 7.79 0.02 23.69
CA GLY A 207 6.83 1.11 23.72
C GLY A 207 5.95 1.12 22.47
N PHE A 208 6.52 0.88 21.29
CA PHE A 208 5.75 0.77 20.05
C PHE A 208 4.76 -0.40 20.06
N ILE A 209 5.16 -1.58 20.53
CA ILE A 209 4.25 -2.72 20.70
C ILE A 209 3.11 -2.38 21.65
N GLN A 210 3.41 -1.70 22.76
CA GLN A 210 2.38 -1.25 23.70
C GLN A 210 1.41 -0.25 23.05
N HIS A 211 1.89 0.63 22.16
CA HIS A 211 1.03 1.56 21.43
C HIS A 211 0.12 0.87 20.41
N ILE A 212 0.61 -0.15 19.71
CA ILE A 212 -0.22 -0.93 18.76
C ILE A 212 -1.00 -2.08 19.43
N LYS A 213 -0.95 -2.20 20.75
CA LYS A 213 -1.70 -3.20 21.53
C LYS A 213 -3.15 -3.37 21.08
N PRO A 214 -3.97 -2.31 20.87
CA PRO A 214 -5.37 -2.48 20.49
C PRO A 214 -5.56 -3.27 19.18
N VAL A 215 -4.69 -3.07 18.19
CA VAL A 215 -4.78 -3.79 16.92
C VAL A 215 -4.29 -5.24 17.05
N LEU A 216 -3.29 -5.50 17.90
CA LEU A 216 -2.82 -6.87 18.19
C LEU A 216 -3.91 -7.70 18.86
N GLU A 217 -4.57 -7.15 19.88
CA GLU A 217 -5.68 -7.81 20.56
C GLU A 217 -6.89 -8.03 19.64
N MET A 218 -7.22 -7.04 18.81
CA MET A 218 -8.30 -7.15 17.83
C MET A 218 -8.03 -8.28 16.82
N ARG A 219 -6.81 -8.36 16.28
CA ARG A 219 -6.42 -9.43 15.36
C ARG A 219 -6.51 -10.81 16.02
N LEU A 220 -5.98 -10.92 17.24
CA LEU A 220 -6.01 -12.18 17.99
C LEU A 220 -7.45 -12.63 18.28
N ALA A 221 -8.33 -11.71 18.69
CA ALA A 221 -9.74 -12.01 18.97
C ALA A 221 -10.53 -12.50 17.73
N HIS A 222 -10.15 -12.08 16.53
CA HIS A 222 -10.78 -12.50 15.26
C HIS A 222 -10.04 -13.67 14.59
N SER A 223 -9.17 -14.37 15.31
CA SER A 223 -8.34 -15.45 14.79
C SER A 223 -8.70 -16.81 15.38
N VAL A 224 -8.08 -17.86 14.85
CA VAL A 224 -8.16 -19.23 15.39
C VAL A 224 -7.52 -19.38 16.78
N MET A 225 -6.73 -18.40 17.23
CA MET A 225 -6.09 -18.35 18.54
C MET A 225 -6.80 -17.36 19.50
N ALA A 226 -8.08 -17.05 19.26
CA ALA A 226 -8.85 -16.18 20.14
C ALA A 226 -8.86 -16.70 21.59
N GLY A 227 -8.67 -15.80 22.55
CA GLY A 227 -8.59 -16.15 23.98
C GLY A 227 -7.23 -16.72 24.42
N HIS A 228 -6.20 -16.71 23.57
CA HIS A 228 -4.87 -17.23 23.90
C HIS A 228 -4.30 -16.58 25.19
N THR A 229 -3.78 -17.44 26.06
CA THR A 229 -3.03 -17.09 27.28
C THR A 229 -1.66 -17.73 27.17
N GLY A 230 -0.61 -16.94 27.28
CA GLY A 230 0.75 -17.42 27.05
C GLY A 230 1.76 -16.28 27.00
N THR A 231 3.04 -16.63 26.93
CA THR A 231 4.11 -15.66 26.75
C THR A 231 4.89 -16.00 25.49
N ILE A 232 4.98 -15.04 24.57
CA ILE A 232 5.82 -15.14 23.39
C ILE A 232 7.17 -14.48 23.70
N ARG A 233 8.27 -15.23 23.65
CA ARG A 233 9.64 -14.73 23.81
C ARG A 233 10.29 -14.52 22.45
N LEU A 234 10.45 -13.25 22.06
CA LEU A 234 11.06 -12.84 20.81
C LEU A 234 12.55 -12.52 21.03
N ASN A 235 13.41 -13.24 20.32
CA ASN A 235 14.87 -13.07 20.38
C ASN A 235 15.37 -12.39 19.10
N ILE A 236 15.97 -11.21 19.22
CA ILE A 236 16.51 -10.42 18.11
C ILE A 236 18.06 -10.55 18.06
N TYR A 237 18.61 -11.51 18.79
CA TYR A 237 20.03 -11.82 19.04
C TYR A 237 20.82 -10.72 19.78
N THR A 238 20.50 -9.46 19.52
CA THR A 238 21.07 -8.27 20.14
C THR A 238 20.16 -7.67 21.23
N SER A 239 18.88 -8.03 21.20
CA SER A 239 17.88 -7.63 22.18
C SER A 239 16.77 -8.70 22.29
N ASN A 240 16.02 -8.67 23.37
CA ASN A 240 15.03 -9.69 23.69
C ASN A 240 13.77 -9.04 24.25
N MET A 241 12.60 -9.54 23.86
CA MET A 241 11.31 -9.01 24.29
C MET A 241 10.34 -10.15 24.62
N THR A 242 9.46 -9.93 25.59
CA THR A 242 8.35 -10.83 25.89
C THR A 242 7.01 -10.15 25.62
N LEU A 243 6.06 -10.89 25.06
CA LEU A 243 4.67 -10.48 24.93
C LEU A 243 3.82 -11.43 25.78
N VAL A 244 3.25 -10.92 26.88
CA VAL A 244 2.43 -11.71 27.81
C VAL A 244 0.96 -11.49 27.49
N PHE A 245 0.27 -12.54 27.08
CA PHE A 245 -1.15 -12.55 26.80
C PHE A 245 -1.93 -13.30 27.89
N GLU A 246 -3.09 -12.78 28.25
CA GLU A 246 -4.10 -13.45 29.08
C GLU A 246 -5.47 -13.24 28.44
N GLU A 247 -6.18 -14.32 28.12
CA GLU A 247 -7.52 -14.29 27.51
C GLU A 247 -7.56 -13.43 26.24
N GLY A 248 -6.51 -13.50 25.43
CA GLY A 248 -6.37 -12.72 24.20
C GLY A 248 -6.00 -11.24 24.40
N LYS A 249 -5.68 -10.83 25.63
CA LYS A 249 -5.29 -9.45 25.98
C LYS A 249 -3.80 -9.35 26.27
N LEU A 250 -3.12 -8.36 25.68
CA LEU A 250 -1.69 -8.13 25.92
C LEU A 250 -1.51 -7.44 27.27
N LYS A 251 -1.13 -8.19 28.30
CA LYS A 251 -1.01 -7.70 29.68
C LYS A 251 0.30 -6.98 29.93
N ALA A 252 1.39 -7.50 29.38
CA ALA A 252 2.71 -6.92 29.57
C ALA A 252 3.59 -7.10 28.33
N VAL A 253 4.44 -6.10 28.10
CA VAL A 253 5.59 -6.19 27.22
C VAL A 253 6.83 -6.07 28.10
N GLY A 254 7.68 -7.10 28.10
CA GLY A 254 8.84 -7.18 28.97
C GLY A 254 10.11 -7.60 28.21
N THR A 255 11.09 -8.08 28.95
CA THR A 255 12.32 -8.65 28.41
C THR A 255 12.62 -9.99 29.08
N PHE A 256 13.54 -10.76 28.49
CA PHE A 256 14.03 -11.99 29.07
C PHE A 256 15.50 -12.20 28.70
N THR A 257 16.21 -13.01 29.49
CA THR A 257 17.57 -13.43 29.18
C THR A 257 17.55 -14.85 28.62
N PRO A 258 17.94 -15.07 27.35
CA PRO A 258 17.94 -16.39 26.76
C PRO A 258 19.09 -17.23 27.33
N LYS A 259 18.84 -18.51 27.62
CA LYS A 259 19.87 -19.45 28.14
C LYS A 259 20.94 -19.81 27.10
N ARG A 260 20.61 -19.68 25.83
CA ARG A 260 21.48 -19.92 24.66
C ARG A 260 21.22 -18.81 23.66
N LEU A 261 22.18 -18.50 22.77
CA LEU A 261 22.11 -17.36 21.86
C LEU A 261 20.78 -17.28 21.08
N GLY A 262 20.31 -18.38 20.50
CA GLY A 262 19.01 -18.46 19.81
C GLY A 262 17.83 -18.92 20.67
N GLY A 263 17.89 -18.79 22.01
CA GLY A 263 16.83 -19.22 22.91
C GLY A 263 15.62 -18.29 22.89
N GLY A 264 14.41 -18.84 22.86
CA GLY A 264 13.16 -18.07 22.76
C GLY A 264 12.05 -18.93 22.17
N ASP A 265 10.93 -18.29 21.85
CA ASP A 265 9.82 -18.92 21.13
C ASP A 265 9.85 -18.57 19.64
N ALA A 266 10.46 -17.42 19.29
CA ALA A 266 10.87 -17.07 17.94
C ALA A 266 12.19 -16.27 17.95
N ALA A 267 12.96 -16.38 16.88
CA ALA A 267 14.16 -15.59 16.68
C ALA A 267 14.20 -14.90 15.30
N PHE A 268 14.80 -13.71 15.27
CA PHE A 268 14.93 -12.87 14.08
C PHE A 268 16.32 -12.24 14.05
N PRO A 269 17.16 -12.51 13.02
CA PRO A 269 18.47 -11.87 12.91
C PRO A 269 18.35 -10.36 12.67
N ASP A 270 19.28 -9.60 13.27
CA ASP A 270 19.38 -8.15 13.15
C ASP A 270 18.06 -7.40 13.39
N LEU A 271 17.53 -6.70 12.39
CA LEU A 271 16.27 -5.96 12.49
C LEU A 271 15.18 -6.57 11.59
N THR A 272 15.35 -7.83 11.18
CA THR A 272 14.39 -8.52 10.29
C THR A 272 12.99 -8.64 10.90
N PHE A 273 12.88 -8.67 12.23
CA PHE A 273 11.59 -8.58 12.92
C PHE A 273 10.78 -7.34 12.51
N LEU A 274 11.44 -6.21 12.19
CA LEU A 274 10.74 -5.02 11.73
C LEU A 274 10.03 -5.24 10.38
N GLN A 275 10.56 -6.12 9.52
CA GLN A 275 9.90 -6.47 8.26
C GLN A 275 8.58 -7.20 8.49
N LEU A 276 8.51 -8.04 9.53
CA LEU A 276 7.28 -8.70 9.97
C LEU A 276 6.33 -7.69 10.62
N LEU A 277 6.85 -6.90 11.56
CA LEU A 277 6.09 -5.92 12.33
C LEU A 277 5.30 -4.93 11.45
N PHE A 278 5.91 -4.47 10.35
CA PHE A 278 5.29 -3.54 9.40
C PHE A 278 4.62 -4.24 8.21
N GLY A 279 4.45 -5.57 8.27
CA GLY A 279 3.69 -6.36 7.28
C GLY A 279 4.35 -6.45 5.90
N TYR A 280 5.62 -6.09 5.78
CA TYR A 280 6.38 -6.12 4.53
C TYR A 280 6.74 -7.54 4.11
N ARG A 281 7.11 -8.38 5.08
CA ARG A 281 7.33 -9.81 4.88
C ARG A 281 6.47 -10.60 5.84
N SER A 282 5.94 -11.71 5.35
CA SER A 282 5.36 -12.74 6.21
C SER A 282 6.46 -13.46 7.00
N PHE A 283 6.08 -14.11 8.10
CA PHE A 283 7.00 -14.97 8.84
C PHE A 283 7.61 -16.06 7.94
N ALA A 284 6.80 -16.71 7.10
CA ALA A 284 7.27 -17.73 6.16
C ALA A 284 8.32 -17.22 5.16
N GLU A 285 8.20 -15.97 4.69
CA GLU A 285 9.22 -15.37 3.82
C GLU A 285 10.52 -15.08 4.57
N LEU A 286 10.45 -14.71 5.85
CA LEU A 286 11.64 -14.47 6.67
C LEU A 286 12.34 -15.77 7.05
N ASP A 287 11.58 -16.78 7.48
CA ASP A 287 12.08 -18.13 7.76
C ASP A 287 12.76 -18.75 6.53
N TYR A 288 12.17 -18.58 5.35
CA TYR A 288 12.78 -19.01 4.09
C TYR A 288 14.06 -18.22 3.74
N ALA A 289 14.10 -16.92 3.99
CA ALA A 289 15.20 -16.05 3.58
C ALA A 289 16.40 -16.05 4.55
N PHE A 290 16.18 -16.38 5.83
CA PHE A 290 17.17 -16.27 6.89
C PHE A 290 17.21 -17.56 7.72
N ALA A 291 18.30 -18.33 7.63
CA ALA A 291 18.46 -19.60 8.34
C ALA A 291 18.43 -19.45 9.88
N ASP A 292 18.73 -18.26 10.40
CA ASP A 292 18.70 -17.94 11.83
C ASP A 292 17.35 -17.37 12.29
N CYS A 293 16.36 -17.29 11.39
CA CYS A 293 14.97 -17.01 11.72
C CYS A 293 14.26 -18.34 12.03
N TYR A 294 13.46 -18.37 13.10
CA TYR A 294 12.64 -19.53 13.42
C TYR A 294 11.48 -19.12 14.35
N ALA A 295 10.49 -19.99 14.48
CA ALA A 295 9.49 -19.97 15.54
C ALA A 295 9.12 -21.40 15.95
N ASN A 296 8.74 -21.61 17.21
CA ASN A 296 8.13 -22.87 17.63
C ASN A 296 6.70 -23.01 17.06
N ASP A 297 6.11 -24.20 17.15
CA ASP A 297 4.83 -24.52 16.51
C ASP A 297 3.71 -23.55 16.87
N GLU A 298 3.56 -23.19 18.15
CA GLU A 298 2.52 -22.26 18.59
C GLU A 298 2.79 -20.82 18.11
N THR A 299 4.04 -20.37 18.22
CA THR A 299 4.43 -19.00 17.82
C THR A 299 4.36 -18.82 16.31
N ALA A 300 4.63 -19.87 15.54
CA ALA A 300 4.47 -19.87 14.09
C ALA A 300 3.01 -19.63 13.66
N VAL A 301 2.03 -19.99 14.50
CA VAL A 301 0.60 -19.66 14.28
C VAL A 301 0.30 -18.22 14.73
N LEU A 302 0.83 -17.79 15.88
CA LEU A 302 0.56 -16.47 16.45
C LEU A 302 1.17 -15.31 15.65
N LEU A 303 2.39 -15.45 15.15
CA LEU A 303 3.09 -14.39 14.41
C LEU A 303 2.32 -13.86 13.20
N PRO A 304 1.81 -14.69 12.25
CA PRO A 304 1.04 -14.18 11.12
C PRO A 304 -0.33 -13.60 11.53
N ILE A 305 -0.87 -13.96 12.70
CA ILE A 305 -2.08 -13.34 13.25
C ILE A 305 -1.78 -11.94 13.78
N LEU A 306 -0.73 -11.81 14.59
CA LEU A 306 -0.36 -10.55 15.24
C LEU A 306 0.21 -9.55 14.22
N PHE A 307 1.03 -10.03 13.29
CA PHE A 307 1.79 -9.26 12.30
C PHE A 307 1.57 -9.82 10.88
N PRO A 308 0.35 -9.74 10.33
CA PRO A 308 0.05 -10.27 9.02
C PRO A 308 0.80 -9.50 7.93
N LYS A 309 1.20 -10.22 6.87
CA LYS A 309 1.67 -9.55 5.65
C LYS A 309 0.52 -8.77 5.03
N ARG A 310 0.71 -7.48 4.84
CA ARG A 310 -0.30 -6.56 4.32
C ARG A 310 0.39 -5.36 3.72
N TYR A 311 -0.04 -4.94 2.53
CA TYR A 311 0.58 -3.78 1.87
C TYR A 311 0.32 -2.51 2.69
N SER A 312 1.21 -1.52 2.54
CA SER A 312 1.04 -0.19 3.11
C SER A 312 0.70 0.81 2.03
N ASP A 313 -0.15 1.78 2.37
CA ASP A 313 -0.61 2.86 1.49
C ASP A 313 -0.11 4.20 2.02
N VAL A 314 1.19 4.44 1.82
CA VAL A 314 1.90 5.61 2.35
C VAL A 314 1.94 6.73 1.32
N THR A 315 0.77 7.18 0.89
CA THR A 315 0.62 8.26 -0.09
C THR A 315 1.23 9.58 0.46
N PRO A 316 2.27 10.16 -0.18
CA PRO A 316 2.89 11.42 0.28
C PRO A 316 1.94 12.63 0.24
N LEU A 317 2.30 13.69 0.97
CA LEU A 317 1.63 15.00 0.87
C LEU A 317 1.89 15.63 -0.51
N GLY A 318 0.83 16.20 -1.07
CA GLY A 318 0.82 16.92 -2.35
C GLY A 318 1.26 18.38 -2.26
#